data_AF-A0A6J8AUU9-F1
#
_entry.id   AF-A0A6J8AUU9-F1
#
_cell.length_a   1.000
_cell.length_b   1.000
_cell.length_c   1.000
_cell.angle_alpha   90.00
_cell.angle_beta   90.00
_cell.angle_gamma   90.00
#
_symmetry.space_group_name_H-M   'P 1'
#
loop_
_entity.id
_entity.type
_entity.pdbx_description
1 polymer ?
#
loop_
_entity_poly.entity_id
_entity_poly.type
_entity_poly.pdbx_seq_one_letter_code
_entity_poly.pdbx_strand_id
1 'polypeptide(L)'
;MASCVPARKKQARFSVADDIKLLREVTLDNPFRNKGKWIEIGEKLSTTTFLIDGRRARERTNLLITQFKKDNRENLKKSGINEEYSERKSLLEDVIGLMEEEERKNDADKEKTASLEKASLDIRKRALETLTPTKDCDAEEAIRPKKSKSSNNILSYLQEKKEVEMEIRKEEMEMKKQQLQFEREKFELEKNERRQRMDIERQEKMMIFEMFRKLADKN
;
A
#
# COMPACT_ATOMS: atom_id res chain seq x y z
N MET A 1 -34.94 -5.34 35.60
CA MET A 1 -33.84 -6.13 35.01
C MET A 1 -32.58 -5.29 35.08
N ALA A 2 -31.64 -5.61 35.97
CA ALA A 2 -30.39 -4.87 36.10
C ALA A 2 -29.46 -5.24 34.94
N SER A 3 -29.17 -4.28 34.07
CA SER A 3 -28.21 -4.44 32.98
C SER A 3 -26.80 -4.46 33.57
N CYS A 4 -26.16 -5.64 33.55
CA CYS A 4 -24.77 -5.82 33.93
C CYS A 4 -23.89 -5.22 32.82
N VAL A 5 -23.46 -3.97 32.98
CA VAL A 5 -22.45 -3.37 32.10
C VAL A 5 -21.11 -4.06 32.39
N PRO A 6 -20.50 -4.76 31.42
CA PRO A 6 -19.23 -5.43 31.66
C PRO A 6 -18.15 -4.39 31.98
N ALA A 7 -17.42 -4.61 33.08
CA ALA A 7 -16.31 -3.77 33.48
C ALA A 7 -15.30 -3.64 32.34
N ARG A 8 -14.97 -2.41 31.94
CA ARG A 8 -13.99 -2.14 30.89
C ARG A 8 -12.64 -2.73 31.32
N LYS A 9 -12.11 -3.66 30.52
CA LYS A 9 -10.77 -4.22 30.72
C LYS A 9 -9.76 -3.07 30.78
N LYS A 10 -8.90 -3.07 31.79
CA LYS A 10 -7.86 -2.03 31.95
C LYS A 10 -7.05 -1.93 30.66
N GLN A 11 -6.98 -0.72 30.12
CA GLN A 11 -6.21 -0.46 28.90
C GLN A 11 -4.74 -0.63 29.22
N ALA A 12 -4.09 -1.48 28.44
CA ALA A 12 -2.66 -1.68 28.51
C ALA A 12 -1.96 -0.38 28.13
N ARG A 13 -1.08 0.11 29.00
CA ARG A 13 -0.24 1.28 28.72
C ARG A 13 1.17 0.79 28.43
N PHE A 14 1.55 0.80 27.17
CA PHE A 14 2.91 0.49 26.74
C PHE A 14 3.80 1.72 26.99
N SER A 15 4.92 1.50 27.68
CA SER A 15 6.02 2.45 27.78
C SER A 15 6.95 2.34 26.57
N VAL A 16 7.89 3.29 26.43
CA VAL A 16 8.92 3.24 25.38
C VAL A 16 9.81 1.99 25.54
N ALA A 17 10.13 1.61 26.79
CA ALA A 17 10.89 0.41 27.07
C ALA A 17 10.13 -0.87 26.67
N ASP A 18 8.81 -0.91 26.89
CA ASP A 18 7.97 -2.03 26.44
C ASP A 18 7.93 -2.12 24.91
N ASP A 19 7.88 -0.98 24.22
CA ASP A 19 7.92 -0.92 22.76
C ASP A 19 9.26 -1.45 22.23
N ILE A 20 10.39 -1.05 22.83
CA ILE A 20 11.72 -1.57 22.44
C ILE A 20 11.80 -3.08 22.66
N LYS A 21 11.35 -3.57 23.82
CA LYS A 21 11.32 -5.02 24.11
C LYS A 21 10.44 -5.77 23.11
N LEU A 22 9.25 -5.26 22.81
CA LEU A 22 8.34 -5.81 21.81
C LEU A 22 9.01 -5.91 20.43
N LEU A 23 9.63 -4.82 19.97
CA LEU A 23 10.26 -4.77 18.65
C LEU A 23 11.46 -5.73 18.56
N ARG A 24 12.27 -5.85 19.62
CA ARG A 24 13.36 -6.84 19.68
C ARG A 24 12.83 -8.28 19.50
N GLU A 25 11.78 -8.65 20.23
CA GLU A 25 11.17 -9.99 20.09
C GLU A 25 10.58 -10.22 18.70
N VAL A 26 9.95 -9.19 18.10
CA VAL A 26 9.40 -9.26 16.73
C VAL A 26 10.52 -9.47 15.70
N THR A 27 11.65 -8.79 15.84
CA THR A 27 12.81 -8.97 14.95
C THR A 27 13.42 -10.37 15.11
N LEU A 28 13.48 -10.90 16.34
CA LEU A 28 14.05 -12.22 16.63
C LEU A 28 13.18 -13.38 16.11
N ASP A 29 11.88 -13.38 16.44
CA ASP A 29 10.99 -14.50 16.11
C ASP A 29 10.35 -14.39 14.71
N ASN A 30 10.41 -13.21 14.09
CA ASN A 30 9.80 -12.86 12.81
C ASN A 30 8.37 -13.43 12.63
N PRO A 31 7.36 -12.78 13.24
CA PRO A 31 5.99 -13.25 13.19
C PRO A 31 5.27 -12.98 11.84
N PHE A 32 5.95 -12.32 10.89
CA PHE A 32 5.44 -12.15 9.52
C PHE A 32 5.60 -13.42 8.69
N ARG A 33 6.71 -14.15 8.92
CA ARG A 33 6.94 -15.46 8.33
C ARG A 33 6.00 -16.53 8.90
N ASN A 34 5.75 -16.49 10.20
CA ASN A 34 4.83 -17.40 10.88
C ASN A 34 3.90 -16.66 11.83
N LYS A 35 2.62 -16.57 11.46
CA LYS A 35 1.59 -15.87 12.23
C LYS A 35 1.38 -16.44 13.64
N GLY A 36 1.75 -17.69 13.90
CA GLY A 36 1.67 -18.30 15.24
C GLY A 36 2.62 -17.66 16.26
N LYS A 37 3.73 -17.07 15.80
CA LYS A 37 4.74 -16.44 16.67
C LYS A 37 4.22 -15.22 17.43
N TRP A 38 3.14 -14.59 16.97
CA TRP A 38 2.50 -13.52 17.73
C TRP A 38 2.07 -13.95 19.13
N ILE A 39 1.61 -15.20 19.29
CA ILE A 39 1.19 -15.74 20.58
C ILE A 39 2.39 -15.87 21.51
N GLU A 40 3.48 -16.49 21.04
CA GLU A 40 4.73 -16.65 21.78
C GLU A 40 5.32 -15.29 22.20
N ILE A 41 5.34 -14.32 21.30
CA ILE A 41 5.81 -12.95 21.59
C ILE A 41 4.93 -12.30 22.68
N GLY A 42 3.61 -12.46 22.60
CA GLY A 42 2.69 -11.96 23.64
C GLY A 42 2.99 -12.55 25.02
N GLU A 43 3.23 -13.87 25.08
CA GLU A 43 3.59 -14.58 26.31
C GLU A 43 4.91 -14.09 26.89
N LYS A 44 5.96 -13.93 26.08
CA LYS A 44 7.28 -13.41 26.52
C LYS A 44 7.23 -11.97 27.04
N LEU A 45 6.32 -11.16 26.52
CA LEU A 45 6.13 -9.77 26.93
C LEU A 45 5.16 -9.65 28.11
N SER A 46 4.37 -10.69 28.38
CA SER A 46 3.52 -10.72 29.55
C SER A 46 4.35 -10.70 30.82
N THR A 47 3.93 -9.88 31.78
CA THR A 47 4.52 -9.82 33.12
C THR A 47 3.43 -10.09 34.15
N THR A 48 3.82 -10.35 35.39
CA THR A 48 2.89 -10.64 36.50
C THR A 48 1.77 -9.59 36.65
N THR A 49 2.03 -8.35 36.23
CA THR A 49 1.09 -7.23 36.33
C THR A 49 0.37 -6.92 35.00
N PHE A 50 0.87 -7.46 33.88
CA PHE A 50 0.47 -7.04 32.53
C PHE A 50 0.38 -8.22 31.57
N LEU A 51 -0.85 -8.59 31.22
CA LEU A 51 -1.12 -9.65 30.26
C LEU A 51 -1.23 -9.08 28.85
N ILE A 52 -0.37 -9.57 27.95
CA ILE A 52 -0.38 -9.26 26.53
C ILE A 52 -0.71 -10.53 25.77
N ASP A 53 -1.83 -10.52 25.07
CA ASP A 53 -2.19 -11.53 24.09
C ASP A 53 -1.51 -11.22 22.74
N GLY A 54 -1.25 -12.26 21.94
CA GLY A 54 -0.54 -12.09 20.67
C GLY A 54 -1.22 -11.12 19.69
N ARG A 55 -2.56 -11.01 19.77
CA ARG A 55 -3.32 -9.99 19.04
C ARG A 55 -2.88 -8.58 19.43
N ARG A 56 -2.73 -8.31 20.72
CA ARG A 56 -2.38 -7.00 21.25
C ARG A 56 -0.93 -6.63 20.96
N ALA A 57 -0.02 -7.61 20.98
CA ALA A 57 1.36 -7.44 20.51
C ALA A 57 1.38 -7.03 19.01
N ARG A 58 0.59 -7.71 18.18
CA ARG A 58 0.46 -7.37 16.75
C ARG A 58 -0.13 -5.99 16.53
N GLU A 59 -1.26 -5.68 17.18
CA GLU A 59 -1.92 -4.38 17.06
C GLU A 59 -1.01 -3.24 17.51
N ARG A 60 -0.26 -3.43 18.60
CA ARG A 60 0.75 -2.46 19.06
C ARG A 60 1.86 -2.27 18.03
N THR A 61 2.41 -3.35 17.49
CA THR A 61 3.47 -3.28 16.48
C THR A 61 3.01 -2.52 15.23
N ASN A 62 1.81 -2.82 14.73
CA ASN A 62 1.23 -2.12 13.58
C ASN A 62 1.00 -0.62 13.85
N LEU A 63 0.56 -0.28 15.07
CA LEU A 63 0.40 1.11 15.48
C LEU A 63 1.76 1.84 15.48
N LEU A 64 2.81 1.23 16.01
CA LEU A 64 4.17 1.79 16.03
C LEU A 64 4.70 2.03 14.61
N ILE A 65 4.51 1.07 13.70
CA ILE A 65 4.88 1.20 12.29
C ILE A 65 4.12 2.36 11.64
N THR A 66 2.82 2.47 11.88
CA THR A 66 1.97 3.53 11.30
C THR A 66 2.42 4.91 11.78
N GLN A 67 2.68 5.04 13.09
CA GLN A 67 3.20 6.27 13.69
C GLN A 67 4.57 6.62 13.11
N PHE A 68 5.47 5.66 12.99
CA PHE A 68 6.82 5.87 12.44
C PHE A 68 6.80 6.34 10.98
N LYS A 69 5.96 5.71 10.14
CA LYS A 69 5.78 6.13 8.73
C LYS A 69 5.21 7.55 8.62
N LYS A 70 4.41 7.98 9.60
CA LYS A 70 3.89 9.35 9.69
C LYS A 70 4.95 10.34 10.18
N ASP A 71 5.63 10.00 11.29
CA ASP A 71 6.61 10.87 11.93
C ASP A 71 7.85 11.05 11.05
N ASN A 72 8.31 10.05 10.30
CA ASN A 72 9.39 10.24 9.32
C ASN A 72 9.04 11.29 8.24
N ARG A 73 7.76 11.45 7.89
CA ARG A 73 7.30 12.49 6.96
C ARG A 73 7.31 13.88 7.58
N GLU A 74 7.08 13.98 8.89
CA GLU A 74 7.02 15.24 9.63
C GLU A 74 8.40 15.66 10.16
N ASN A 75 9.23 14.73 10.63
CA ASN A 75 10.59 14.94 11.14
C ASN A 75 11.58 15.32 10.03
N LEU A 76 11.34 14.94 8.76
CA LEU A 76 12.07 15.50 7.62
C LEU A 76 12.00 17.04 7.57
N LYS A 77 11.04 17.65 8.29
CA LYS A 77 10.82 19.09 8.37
C LYS A 77 11.39 19.74 9.64
N LYS A 78 11.82 18.99 10.66
CA LYS A 78 12.26 19.52 11.97
C LYS A 78 13.35 18.63 12.59
N SER A 79 14.56 19.16 12.81
CA SER A 79 15.71 18.40 13.34
C SER A 79 15.93 18.60 14.85
N GLY A 80 16.03 17.49 15.58
CA GLY A 80 16.53 17.34 16.95
C GLY A 80 16.14 15.96 17.51
N ILE A 81 17.09 15.09 17.88
CA ILE A 81 16.82 13.67 18.25
C ILE A 81 17.54 13.27 19.55
N ASN A 82 16.84 12.49 20.39
CA ASN A 82 17.28 11.88 21.66
C ASN A 82 17.66 10.38 21.47
N GLU A 83 18.58 9.82 22.26
CA GLU A 83 19.18 8.47 22.06
C GLU A 83 18.17 7.30 22.15
N GLU A 84 17.24 7.29 23.11
CA GLU A 84 16.22 6.22 23.21
C GLU A 84 15.29 6.17 21.98
N TYR A 85 15.12 7.30 21.30
CA TYR A 85 14.38 7.37 20.05
C TYR A 85 15.17 6.75 18.90
N SER A 86 16.51 6.76 18.97
CA SER A 86 17.39 6.19 17.95
C SER A 86 17.28 4.67 17.91
N GLU A 87 17.32 3.99 19.06
CA GLU A 87 17.21 2.52 19.09
C GLU A 87 15.83 2.05 18.61
N ARG A 88 14.77 2.62 19.19
CA ARG A 88 13.40 2.29 18.78
C ARG A 88 13.17 2.54 17.29
N LYS A 89 13.76 3.60 16.74
CA LYS A 89 13.71 3.91 15.31
C LYS A 89 14.42 2.84 14.47
N SER A 90 15.65 2.46 14.84
CA SER A 90 16.39 1.41 14.13
C SER A 90 15.61 0.09 14.11
N LEU A 91 15.08 -0.34 15.27
CA LEU A 91 14.28 -1.56 15.34
C LEU A 91 13.00 -1.49 14.50
N LEU A 92 12.38 -0.32 14.40
CA LEU A 92 11.20 -0.12 13.54
C LEU A 92 11.55 -0.22 12.05
N GLU A 93 12.71 0.28 11.63
CA GLU A 93 13.20 0.14 10.27
C GLU A 93 13.42 -1.34 9.92
N ASP A 94 14.05 -2.11 10.83
CA ASP A 94 14.26 -3.55 10.66
C ASP A 94 12.94 -4.32 10.56
N VAL A 95 11.99 -4.04 11.47
CA VAL A 95 10.67 -4.69 11.48
C VAL A 95 9.89 -4.39 10.21
N ILE A 96 9.97 -3.16 9.69
CA ILE A 96 9.35 -2.80 8.40
C ILE A 96 10.00 -3.58 7.25
N GLY A 97 11.34 -3.68 7.25
CA GLY A 97 12.07 -4.47 6.26
C GLY A 97 11.63 -5.94 6.24
N LEU A 98 11.52 -6.57 7.40
CA LEU A 98 11.03 -7.95 7.54
C LEU A 98 9.59 -8.12 7.03
N MET A 99 8.71 -7.18 7.36
CA MET A 99 7.32 -7.20 6.91
C MET A 99 7.23 -7.12 5.38
N GLU A 100 7.93 -6.16 4.77
CA GLU A 100 7.91 -5.95 3.32
C GLU A 100 8.59 -7.10 2.56
N GLU A 101 9.62 -7.73 3.12
CA GLU A 101 10.25 -8.90 2.53
C GLU A 101 9.30 -10.10 2.46
N GLU A 102 8.59 -10.38 3.55
CA GLU A 102 7.63 -11.49 3.59
C GLU A 102 6.39 -11.20 2.74
N GLU A 103 5.94 -9.94 2.64
CA GLU A 103 4.89 -9.55 1.68
C GLU A 103 5.32 -9.82 0.23
N ARG A 104 6.53 -9.43 -0.17
CA ARG A 104 7.08 -9.71 -1.51
C ARG A 104 7.14 -11.20 -1.83
N LYS A 105 7.56 -12.04 -0.87
CA LYS A 105 7.60 -13.50 -1.03
C LYS A 105 6.19 -14.07 -1.23
N ASN A 106 5.24 -13.65 -0.40
CA ASN A 106 3.86 -14.11 -0.49
C ASN A 106 3.22 -13.73 -1.83
N ASP A 107 3.49 -12.55 -2.36
CA ASP A 107 2.95 -12.12 -3.64
C ASP A 107 3.58 -12.87 -4.82
N ALA A 108 4.89 -13.13 -4.78
CA ALA A 108 5.56 -13.99 -5.76
C ALA A 108 5.00 -15.42 -5.77
N ASP A 109 4.68 -15.98 -4.61
CA ASP A 109 4.11 -17.33 -4.53
C ASP A 109 2.65 -17.37 -4.99
N LYS A 110 1.85 -16.33 -4.67
CA LYS A 110 0.51 -16.18 -5.25
C LYS A 110 0.56 -16.10 -6.78
N GLU A 111 1.49 -15.34 -7.33
CA GLU A 111 1.65 -15.22 -8.79
C GLU A 111 2.00 -16.56 -9.44
N LYS A 112 2.92 -17.33 -8.85
CA LYS A 112 3.25 -18.69 -9.32
C LYS A 112 2.03 -19.61 -9.29
N THR A 113 1.29 -19.62 -8.19
CA THR A 113 0.08 -20.46 -8.07
C THR A 113 -0.99 -20.06 -9.08
N ALA A 114 -1.21 -18.77 -9.31
CA ALA A 114 -2.15 -18.26 -10.31
C ALA A 114 -1.71 -18.60 -11.75
N SER A 115 -0.40 -18.55 -12.03
CA SER A 115 0.15 -18.95 -13.33
C SER A 115 -0.04 -20.46 -13.60
N LEU A 116 0.25 -21.30 -12.59
CA LEU A 116 0.00 -22.74 -12.66
C LEU A 116 -1.48 -23.07 -12.84
N GLU A 117 -2.36 -22.38 -12.13
CA GLU A 117 -3.81 -22.54 -12.28
C GLU A 117 -4.25 -22.19 -13.71
N LYS A 118 -3.81 -21.05 -14.26
CA LYS A 118 -4.09 -20.65 -15.65
C LYS A 118 -3.58 -21.68 -16.66
N ALA A 119 -2.37 -22.18 -16.49
CA ALA A 119 -1.82 -23.23 -17.35
C ALA A 119 -2.66 -24.52 -17.27
N SER A 120 -3.10 -24.91 -16.07
CA SER A 120 -3.96 -26.09 -15.88
C SER A 120 -5.33 -25.93 -16.55
N LEU A 121 -5.90 -24.72 -16.51
CA LEU A 121 -7.16 -24.39 -17.17
C LEU A 121 -7.01 -24.43 -18.70
N ASP A 122 -5.89 -23.94 -19.24
CA ASP A 122 -5.64 -23.95 -20.68
C ASP A 122 -5.47 -25.37 -21.23
N ILE A 123 -4.78 -26.25 -20.49
CA ILE A 123 -4.69 -27.69 -20.84
C ILE A 123 -6.08 -28.32 -20.88
N ARG A 124 -6.92 -28.08 -19.87
CA ARG A 124 -8.29 -28.59 -19.83
C ARG A 124 -9.12 -28.06 -20.99
N LYS A 125 -8.96 -26.78 -21.34
CA LYS A 125 -9.67 -26.15 -22.46
C LYS A 125 -9.27 -26.80 -23.80
N ARG A 126 -7.97 -26.95 -24.07
CA ARG A 126 -7.46 -27.61 -25.30
C ARG A 126 -7.93 -29.06 -25.42
N ALA A 127 -7.96 -29.80 -24.32
CA ALA A 127 -8.48 -31.18 -24.31
C ALA A 127 -9.96 -31.23 -24.70
N LEU A 128 -10.79 -30.31 -24.18
CA LEU A 128 -12.21 -30.21 -24.55
C LEU A 128 -12.41 -29.81 -26.01
N GLU A 129 -11.60 -28.89 -26.54
CA GLU A 129 -11.64 -28.50 -27.97
C GLU A 129 -11.26 -29.66 -28.90
N THR A 130 -10.34 -30.54 -28.48
CA THR A 130 -9.95 -31.72 -29.27
C THR A 130 -11.03 -32.81 -29.27
N LEU A 131 -11.86 -32.87 -28.21
CA LEU A 131 -12.98 -33.82 -28.09
C LEU A 131 -14.25 -33.33 -28.80
N THR A 132 -14.33 -32.05 -29.18
CA THR A 132 -15.42 -31.58 -30.05
C THR A 132 -15.13 -32.00 -31.48
N PRO A 133 -15.96 -32.84 -32.12
CA PRO A 133 -15.76 -33.20 -33.52
C PRO A 133 -15.92 -31.94 -34.38
N THR A 134 -14.84 -31.49 -35.01
CA THR A 134 -14.93 -30.54 -36.12
C THR A 134 -15.67 -31.24 -37.25
N LYS A 135 -16.91 -30.82 -37.48
CA LYS A 135 -17.68 -31.23 -38.64
C LYS A 135 -17.06 -30.59 -39.88
N ASP A 136 -16.07 -31.25 -40.44
CA ASP A 136 -15.63 -31.03 -41.82
C ASP A 136 -15.94 -32.29 -42.62
N CYS A 137 -17.21 -32.40 -43.06
CA CYS A 137 -17.62 -33.30 -44.14
C CYS A 137 -18.80 -32.63 -44.87
N ASP A 138 -18.60 -32.24 -46.13
CA ASP A 138 -19.67 -31.95 -47.08
C ASP A 138 -20.59 -33.18 -47.21
N ALA A 139 -21.87 -33.05 -46.84
CA ALA A 139 -22.98 -33.87 -47.33
C ALA A 139 -24.34 -33.38 -46.77
N GLU A 140 -25.24 -33.09 -47.71
CA GLU A 140 -26.71 -33.06 -47.70
C GLU A 140 -27.51 -32.89 -46.39
N GLU A 141 -28.40 -31.90 -46.46
CA GLU A 141 -29.78 -31.86 -45.95
C GLU A 141 -30.17 -32.89 -44.88
N ALA A 142 -30.17 -32.46 -43.61
CA ALA A 142 -31.03 -33.07 -42.60
C ALA A 142 -31.43 -32.02 -41.56
N ILE A 143 -32.71 -31.66 -41.64
CA ILE A 143 -33.50 -30.79 -40.75
C ILE A 143 -33.14 -31.04 -39.28
N ARG A 144 -32.72 -29.99 -38.56
CA ARG A 144 -32.61 -30.00 -37.09
C ARG A 144 -33.26 -28.74 -36.52
N PRO A 145 -34.04 -28.84 -35.43
CA PRO A 145 -34.97 -27.79 -35.03
C PRO A 145 -34.23 -26.58 -34.43
N LYS A 146 -34.71 -25.38 -34.77
CA LYS A 146 -34.25 -24.08 -34.30
C LYS A 146 -34.18 -24.02 -32.77
N LYS A 147 -32.97 -23.90 -32.21
CA LYS A 147 -32.73 -23.32 -30.88
C LYS A 147 -31.92 -22.05 -31.04
N SER A 148 -32.56 -20.93 -31.37
CA SER A 148 -31.88 -19.63 -31.47
C SER A 148 -32.70 -18.52 -30.83
N LYS A 149 -32.66 -18.50 -29.50
CA LYS A 149 -32.95 -17.31 -28.68
C LYS A 149 -31.91 -17.17 -27.55
N SER A 150 -31.34 -18.29 -27.08
CA SER A 150 -30.32 -18.30 -26.02
C SER A 150 -28.90 -17.93 -26.46
N SER A 151 -28.51 -18.17 -27.72
CA SER A 151 -27.17 -17.77 -28.21
C SER A 151 -27.07 -16.26 -28.41
N ASN A 152 -28.17 -15.61 -28.81
CA ASN A 152 -28.25 -14.16 -28.98
C ASN A 152 -28.11 -13.42 -27.63
N ASN A 153 -28.66 -13.98 -26.54
CA ASN A 153 -28.51 -13.42 -25.18
C ASN A 153 -27.07 -13.52 -24.65
N ILE A 154 -26.33 -14.59 -25.00
CA ILE A 154 -24.93 -14.72 -24.60
C ILE A 154 -24.06 -13.77 -25.41
N LEU A 155 -24.31 -13.65 -26.72
CA LEU A 155 -23.58 -12.72 -27.57
C LEU A 155 -23.80 -11.26 -27.17
N SER A 156 -25.04 -10.87 -26.85
CA SER A 156 -25.36 -9.53 -26.37
C SER A 156 -24.67 -9.23 -25.04
N TYR A 157 -24.67 -10.19 -24.11
CA TYR A 157 -23.98 -10.04 -22.83
C TYR A 157 -22.45 -9.90 -23.00
N LEU A 158 -21.84 -10.65 -23.92
CA LEU A 158 -20.41 -10.53 -24.20
C LEU A 158 -20.05 -9.19 -24.84
N GLN A 159 -20.92 -8.67 -25.71
CA GLN A 159 -20.74 -7.39 -26.36
C GLN A 159 -20.89 -6.23 -25.35
N GLU A 160 -21.94 -6.26 -24.53
CA GLU A 160 -22.16 -5.32 -23.42
C GLU A 160 -21.01 -5.34 -22.42
N LYS A 161 -20.53 -6.53 -22.04
CA LYS A 161 -19.36 -6.67 -21.15
C LYS A 161 -18.11 -6.03 -21.75
N LYS A 162 -17.87 -6.23 -23.05
CA LYS A 162 -16.73 -5.62 -23.75
C LYS A 162 -16.85 -4.10 -23.83
N GLU A 163 -18.06 -3.58 -24.04
CA GLU A 163 -18.33 -2.14 -24.05
C GLU A 163 -18.08 -1.52 -22.67
N VAL A 164 -18.56 -2.15 -21.60
CA VAL A 164 -18.31 -1.72 -20.22
C VAL A 164 -16.82 -1.76 -19.89
N GLU A 165 -16.09 -2.82 -20.28
CA GLU A 165 -14.65 -2.93 -20.04
C GLU A 165 -13.86 -1.85 -20.79
N MET A 166 -14.25 -1.56 -22.04
CA MET A 166 -13.65 -0.47 -22.82
C MET A 166 -13.93 0.90 -22.20
N GLU A 167 -15.12 1.11 -21.64
CA GLU A 167 -15.49 2.38 -21.01
C GLU A 167 -14.73 2.60 -19.70
N ILE A 168 -14.66 1.59 -18.84
CA ILE A 168 -13.82 1.63 -17.63
C ILE A 168 -12.37 1.96 -18.00
N ARG A 169 -11.85 1.32 -19.07
CA ARG A 169 -10.48 1.57 -19.52
C ARG A 169 -10.27 3.00 -20.05
N LYS A 170 -11.28 3.61 -20.67
CA LYS A 170 -11.21 5.03 -21.07
C LYS A 170 -11.24 5.94 -19.86
N GLU A 171 -12.13 5.68 -18.89
CA GLU A 171 -12.22 6.45 -17.65
C GLU A 171 -10.91 6.40 -16.86
N GLU A 172 -10.29 5.22 -16.75
CA GLU A 172 -8.95 5.06 -16.15
C GLU A 172 -7.88 5.90 -16.85
N MET A 173 -7.89 5.89 -18.19
CA MET A 173 -6.95 6.68 -18.99
C MET A 173 -7.19 8.18 -18.82
N GLU A 174 -8.44 8.61 -18.68
CA GLU A 174 -8.81 10.01 -18.49
C GLU A 174 -8.41 10.49 -17.07
N MET A 175 -8.71 9.70 -16.04
CA MET A 175 -8.26 9.95 -14.67
C MET A 175 -6.74 10.06 -14.60
N LYS A 176 -6.01 9.20 -15.32
CA LYS A 176 -4.55 9.24 -15.37
C LYS A 176 -4.02 10.49 -16.08
N LYS A 177 -4.69 10.95 -17.15
CA LYS A 177 -4.34 12.22 -17.81
C LYS A 177 -4.58 13.41 -16.88
N GLN A 178 -5.70 13.44 -16.17
CA GLN A 178 -6.01 14.50 -15.20
C GLN A 178 -4.96 14.54 -14.08
N GLN A 179 -4.54 13.38 -13.54
CA GLN A 179 -3.47 13.32 -12.56
C GLN A 179 -2.15 13.89 -13.09
N LEU A 180 -1.74 13.50 -14.30
CA LEU A 180 -0.53 14.03 -14.94
C LEU A 180 -0.62 15.54 -15.20
N GLN A 181 -1.82 16.04 -15.52
CA GLN A 181 -2.05 17.47 -15.72
C GLN A 181 -1.90 18.25 -14.41
N PHE A 182 -2.54 17.78 -13.33
CA PHE A 182 -2.39 18.38 -12.00
C PHE A 182 -0.95 18.34 -11.51
N GLU A 183 -0.24 17.24 -11.76
CA GLU A 183 1.18 17.12 -11.39
C GLU A 183 2.05 18.13 -12.14
N ARG A 184 1.81 18.30 -13.46
CA ARG A 184 2.49 19.31 -14.27
C ARG A 184 2.20 20.73 -13.80
N GLU A 185 0.93 21.03 -13.50
CA GLU A 185 0.52 22.35 -13.02
C GLU A 185 1.15 22.67 -11.66
N LYS A 186 1.14 21.71 -10.74
CA LYS A 186 1.80 21.83 -9.44
C LYS A 186 3.30 22.07 -9.58
N PHE A 187 3.96 21.35 -10.49
CA PHE A 187 5.39 21.53 -10.75
C PHE A 187 5.71 22.92 -11.31
N GLU A 188 4.91 23.43 -12.25
CA GLU A 188 5.11 24.80 -12.77
C GLU A 188 4.81 25.87 -11.72
N LEU A 189 3.81 25.66 -10.86
CA LEU A 189 3.53 26.57 -9.74
C LEU A 189 4.72 26.64 -8.77
N GLU A 190 5.24 25.48 -8.35
CA GLU A 190 6.40 25.38 -7.45
C GLU A 190 7.65 26.04 -8.05
N LYS A 191 7.89 25.81 -9.35
CA LYS A 191 8.99 26.44 -10.08
C LYS A 191 8.84 27.97 -10.15
N ASN A 192 7.62 28.47 -10.34
CA ASN A 192 7.34 29.91 -10.35
C ASN A 192 7.51 30.54 -8.96
N GLU A 193 7.00 29.89 -7.90
CA GLU A 193 7.22 30.35 -6.52
C GLU A 193 8.71 30.43 -6.19
N ARG A 194 9.50 29.43 -6.62
CA ARG A 194 10.96 29.43 -6.43
C ARG A 194 11.63 30.58 -7.18
N ARG A 195 11.21 30.87 -8.41
CA ARG A 195 11.71 32.02 -9.18
C ARG A 195 11.39 33.34 -8.49
N GLN A 196 10.14 33.53 -8.07
CA GLN A 196 9.72 34.74 -7.35
C GLN A 196 10.52 34.94 -6.06
N ARG A 197 10.77 33.88 -5.28
CA ARG A 197 11.62 33.94 -4.09
C ARG A 197 13.05 34.41 -4.43
N MET A 198 13.65 33.84 -5.47
CA MET A 198 14.99 34.25 -5.91
C MET A 198 15.03 35.70 -6.40
N ASP A 199 13.99 36.16 -7.09
CA ASP A 199 13.89 37.54 -7.58
C ASP A 199 13.72 38.54 -6.42
N ILE A 200 12.89 38.20 -5.41
CA ILE A 200 12.74 39.00 -4.18
C ILE A 200 14.07 39.06 -3.43
N GLU A 201 14.74 37.93 -3.22
CA GLU A 201 16.04 37.89 -2.53
C GLU A 201 17.10 38.71 -3.29
N ARG A 202 17.06 38.68 -4.63
CA ARG A 202 17.94 39.50 -5.47
C ARG A 202 17.64 40.99 -5.34
N GLN A 203 16.36 41.38 -5.28
CA GLN A 203 15.94 42.76 -5.05
C GLN A 203 16.33 43.24 -3.66
N GLU A 204 16.14 42.43 -2.63
CA GLU A 204 16.57 42.72 -1.26
C GLU A 204 18.09 42.95 -1.20
N LYS A 205 18.88 42.06 -1.80
CA LYS A 205 20.35 42.22 -1.89
C LYS A 205 20.74 43.48 -2.65
N MET A 206 20.06 43.81 -3.74
CA MET A 206 20.29 45.04 -4.51
C MET A 206 19.96 46.29 -3.67
N MET A 207 18.82 46.32 -2.97
CA MET A 207 18.46 47.44 -2.09
C MET A 207 19.47 47.62 -0.95
N ILE A 208 19.88 46.51 -0.32
CA ILE A 208 20.90 46.54 0.74
C ILE A 208 22.22 47.08 0.19
N PHE A 209 22.66 46.61 -0.99
CA PHE A 209 23.88 47.09 -1.63
C PHE A 209 23.80 48.58 -1.99
N GLU A 210 22.66 49.05 -2.49
CA GLU A 210 22.42 50.47 -2.77
C GLU A 210 22.44 51.33 -1.50
N MET A 211 21.86 50.85 -0.39
CA MET A 211 21.95 51.51 0.92
C MET A 211 23.40 51.59 1.40
N PHE A 212 24.17 50.51 1.30
CA PHE A 212 25.59 50.51 1.65
C PHE A 212 26.40 51.49 0.79
N ARG A 213 26.13 51.57 -0.51
CA ARG A 213 26.76 52.56 -1.41
C ARG A 213 26.47 54.00 -0.97
N LYS A 214 25.20 54.33 -0.69
CA LYS A 214 24.82 55.69 -0.22
C LYS A 214 25.44 56.07 1.13
N LEU A 215 25.70 55.09 2.00
CA LEU A 215 26.41 55.30 3.27
C LEU A 215 27.91 55.50 3.06
N ALA A 216 28.52 54.78 2.12
CA ALA A 216 29.92 54.93 1.77
C ALA A 216 30.21 56.27 1.09
N ASP A 217 29.30 56.76 0.24
CA ASP A 217 29.42 58.06 -0.47
C ASP A 217 29.19 59.29 0.45
N LYS A 218 28.78 59.09 1.71
CA LYS A 218 28.52 60.15 2.71
C LYS A 218 29.68 60.41 3.68
N ASN A 219 30.75 59.62 3.61
CA ASN A 219 32.02 59.83 4.32
C ASN A 219 33.09 60.29 3.34
#